data_AF-A0A059BDF7-F1
#
_entry.id   AF-A0A059BDF7-F1
#
_cell.length_a   1.000
_cell.length_b   1.000
_cell.length_c   1.000
_cell.angle_alpha   90.00
_cell.angle_beta   90.00
_cell.angle_gamma   90.00
#
_symmetry.space_group_name_H-M   'P 1'
#
loop_
_entity.id
_entity.type
_entity.pdbx_description
1 polymer ?
#
loop_
_entity_poly.entity_id
_entity_poly.type
_entity_poly.pdbx_seq_one_letter_code
_entity_poly.pdbx_strand_id
1 'polypeptide(L)'
;MGTLVASCFVIVILEVAWLYGGVDGAYVKYNTVAGVVEGKLNVHLVPHSHDDVGWLKTIDQYYVGSNNSIQGACVENVLDSVIKALARDPNRKFVFAEMV
;
A
#
# COMPACT_ATOMS: atom_id res chain seq x y z
N MET A 1 -55.62 -0.85 5.89
CA MET A 1 -54.66 -1.94 6.17
C MET A 1 -53.28 -1.68 5.53
N GLY A 2 -53.18 -1.32 4.24
CA GLY A 2 -51.89 -1.14 3.55
C GLY A 2 -51.01 0.03 4.02
N THR A 3 -51.61 1.13 4.49
CA THR A 3 -50.87 2.31 4.98
C THR A 3 -50.17 2.06 6.32
N LEU A 4 -50.77 1.29 7.22
CA LEU A 4 -50.19 0.97 8.53
C LEU A 4 -48.96 0.05 8.39
N VAL A 5 -49.03 -0.94 7.49
CA VAL A 5 -47.94 -1.87 7.22
C VAL A 5 -46.74 -1.16 6.60
N ALA A 6 -46.99 -0.22 5.66
CA ALA A 6 -45.93 0.59 5.07
C ALA A 6 -45.23 1.48 6.11
N SER A 7 -45.98 2.10 7.03
CA SER A 7 -45.41 2.91 8.11
C SER A 7 -44.54 2.08 9.08
N CYS A 8 -44.96 0.86 9.43
CA CYS A 8 -44.15 -0.02 10.28
C CYS A 8 -42.82 -0.42 9.61
N PHE A 9 -42.83 -0.68 8.29
CA PHE A 9 -41.60 -0.99 7.55
C PHE A 9 -40.61 0.18 7.54
N VAL A 10 -41.09 1.40 7.38
CA VAL A 10 -40.23 2.60 7.41
C VAL A 10 -39.62 2.79 8.81
N ILE A 11 -40.40 2.59 9.87
CA ILE A 11 -39.91 2.69 11.24
C ILE A 11 -38.82 1.65 11.51
N VAL A 12 -39.03 0.39 11.11
CA VAL A 12 -38.03 -0.67 11.27
C VAL A 12 -36.75 -0.35 10.51
N ILE A 13 -36.83 0.18 9.28
CA ILE A 13 -35.63 0.57 8.50
C ILE A 13 -34.87 1.70 9.20
N LEU A 14 -35.57 2.71 9.72
CA LEU A 14 -34.95 3.82 10.44
C LEU A 14 -34.30 3.36 11.76
N GLU A 15 -34.97 2.47 12.51
CA GLU A 15 -34.40 1.87 13.72
C GLU A 15 -33.17 1.02 13.41
N VAL A 16 -33.22 0.21 12.35
CA VAL A 16 -32.08 -0.58 11.89
C VAL A 16 -30.92 0.33 11.48
N ALA A 17 -31.17 1.40 10.73
CA ALA A 17 -30.14 2.36 10.33
C ALA A 17 -29.53 3.10 11.54
N TRP A 18 -30.34 3.39 12.56
CA TRP A 18 -29.86 3.99 13.81
C TRP A 18 -29.03 3.01 14.65
N LEU A 19 -29.42 1.73 14.67
CA LEU A 19 -28.69 0.66 15.38
C LEU A 19 -27.34 0.34 14.73
N TYR A 20 -27.22 0.48 13.41
CA TYR A 20 -25.96 0.34 12.67
C TYR A 20 -25.19 1.66 12.51
N GLY A 21 -25.19 2.49 13.56
CA GLY A 21 -24.56 3.81 13.59
C GLY A 21 -23.24 3.89 12.81
N GLY A 22 -23.08 4.97 12.04
CA GLY A 22 -21.91 5.18 11.19
C GLY A 22 -20.60 5.07 11.99
N VAL A 23 -19.64 4.32 11.45
CA VAL A 23 -18.30 4.22 12.02
C VAL A 23 -17.49 5.43 11.58
N ASP A 24 -17.19 6.33 12.51
CA ASP A 24 -16.30 7.47 12.24
C ASP A 24 -14.84 7.02 12.23
N GLY A 25 -14.25 6.94 11.03
CA GLY A 25 -12.83 6.70 10.83
C GLY A 25 -12.08 8.00 10.53
N ALA A 26 -11.09 8.35 11.35
CA ALA A 26 -10.23 9.50 11.10
C ALA A 26 -8.98 9.10 10.29
N TYR A 27 -8.68 9.84 9.23
CA TYR A 27 -7.38 9.75 8.55
C TYR A 27 -6.31 10.45 9.39
N VAL A 28 -5.32 9.71 9.89
CA VAL A 28 -4.18 10.28 10.61
C VAL A 28 -3.02 10.50 9.64
N LYS A 29 -2.59 11.76 9.49
CA LYS A 29 -1.39 12.09 8.72
C LYS A 29 -0.14 11.68 9.51
N TYR A 30 0.65 10.77 8.94
CA TYR A 30 1.92 10.34 9.56
C TYR A 30 2.98 11.44 9.48
N ASN A 31 3.79 11.58 10.53
CA ASN A 31 5.05 12.33 10.48
C ASN A 31 6.14 11.40 9.93
N THR A 32 6.44 11.52 8.64
CA THR A 32 7.41 10.67 7.95
C THR A 32 8.80 11.32 7.82
N VAL A 33 8.98 12.54 8.33
CA VAL A 33 10.26 13.24 8.27
C VAL A 33 11.30 12.46 9.09
N ALA A 34 12.36 12.03 8.42
CA ALA A 34 13.49 11.37 9.08
C ALA A 34 14.33 12.41 9.84
N GLY A 35 14.82 12.02 11.01
CA GLY A 35 15.71 12.84 11.81
C GLY A 35 16.45 11.98 12.83
N VAL A 36 17.63 12.45 13.23
CA VAL A 36 18.36 11.84 14.35
C VAL A 36 18.00 12.56 15.64
N VAL A 37 17.89 11.81 16.72
CA VAL A 37 17.67 12.34 18.07
C VAL A 37 18.89 12.01 18.91
N GLU A 38 19.51 13.04 19.48
CA GLU A 38 20.65 12.90 20.36
C GLU A 38 20.30 12.10 21.62
N GLY A 39 21.24 11.30 22.13
CA GLY A 39 21.02 10.46 23.31
C GLY A 39 20.09 9.27 23.09
N LYS A 40 19.69 8.98 21.84
CA LYS A 40 18.88 7.81 21.48
C LYS A 40 19.56 6.98 20.39
N LEU A 41 19.20 5.69 20.32
CA LEU A 41 19.50 4.87 19.16
C LEU A 41 18.68 5.38 17.97
N ASN A 42 19.36 5.70 16.89
CA ASN A 42 18.74 6.12 15.64
C ASN A 42 18.71 4.94 14.66
N VAL A 43 17.50 4.53 14.26
CA VAL A 43 17.31 3.40 13.35
C VAL A 43 17.10 3.94 11.94
N HIS A 44 18.08 3.71 11.08
CA HIS A 44 18.00 4.07 9.67
C HIS A 44 17.33 2.93 8.89
N LEU A 45 16.10 3.16 8.45
CA LEU A 45 15.41 2.24 7.55
C LEU A 45 15.89 2.53 6.12
N VAL A 46 16.46 1.53 5.46
CA VAL A 46 16.98 1.64 4.09
C VAL A 46 16.21 0.67 3.19
N PRO A 47 15.08 1.11 2.59
CA PRO A 47 14.32 0.27 1.67
C PRO A 47 15.11 0.04 0.38
N HIS A 48 15.13 -1.20 -0.10
CA HIS A 48 15.79 -1.60 -1.34
C HIS A 48 15.05 -2.79 -1.97
N SER A 49 15.35 -3.06 -3.24
CA SER A 49 15.10 -4.36 -3.90
C SER A 49 16.45 -4.99 -4.25
N HIS A 50 16.48 -6.31 -4.36
CA HIS A 50 17.65 -7.03 -4.87
C HIS A 50 17.22 -7.69 -6.17
N ASP A 51 17.68 -7.13 -7.29
CA ASP A 51 17.18 -7.45 -8.61
C ASP A 51 18.28 -8.13 -9.42
N ASP A 52 18.35 -9.46 -9.34
CA ASP A 52 19.38 -10.25 -10.02
C ASP A 52 19.36 -10.05 -11.54
N VAL A 53 20.52 -9.73 -12.11
CA VAL A 53 20.74 -9.52 -13.55
C VAL A 53 20.93 -10.88 -14.25
N GLY A 54 19.93 -11.74 -14.11
CA GLY A 54 20.00 -13.14 -14.51
C GLY A 54 20.48 -14.05 -13.39
N TRP A 55 19.63 -15.01 -13.02
CA TRP A 55 19.89 -16.04 -12.01
C TRP A 55 19.04 -17.28 -12.32
N LEU A 56 17.79 -17.35 -11.83
CA LEU A 56 16.86 -18.43 -12.19
C LEU A 56 16.07 -18.12 -13.47
N LYS A 57 15.88 -16.84 -13.75
CA LYS A 57 15.28 -16.32 -14.99
C LYS A 57 16.33 -15.54 -15.78
N THR A 58 16.07 -15.36 -17.07
CA THR A 58 16.88 -14.42 -17.87
C THR A 58 16.62 -12.97 -17.43
N ILE A 59 17.49 -12.06 -17.82
CA ILE A 59 17.37 -10.62 -17.53
C ILE A 59 16.00 -10.10 -17.97
N ASP A 60 15.62 -10.34 -19.23
CA ASP A 60 14.32 -9.90 -19.75
C ASP A 60 13.14 -10.52 -19.01
N GLN A 61 13.25 -11.80 -18.61
CA GLN A 61 12.18 -12.48 -17.86
C GLN A 61 12.00 -11.90 -16.46
N TYR A 62 13.08 -11.49 -15.78
CA TYR A 62 13.01 -10.71 -14.56
C TYR A 62 12.44 -9.32 -14.80
N TYR A 63 12.87 -8.64 -15.87
CA TYR A 63 12.43 -7.28 -16.16
C TYR A 63 10.93 -7.20 -16.40
N VAL A 64 10.40 -7.92 -17.40
CA VAL A 64 8.97 -7.89 -17.75
C VAL A 64 8.08 -8.75 -16.86
N GLY A 65 8.68 -9.50 -15.93
CA GLY A 65 7.95 -10.40 -15.03
C GLY A 65 7.32 -11.61 -15.72
N SER A 66 7.97 -12.16 -16.73
CA SER A 66 7.52 -13.39 -17.39
C SER A 66 8.10 -14.64 -16.71
N ASN A 67 7.55 -15.81 -17.06
CA ASN A 67 7.96 -17.12 -16.54
C ASN A 67 7.95 -17.22 -15.00
N ASN A 68 6.95 -16.61 -14.36
CA ASN A 68 6.83 -16.57 -12.90
C ASN A 68 6.54 -17.93 -12.24
N SER A 69 6.31 -18.99 -13.02
CA SER A 69 6.32 -20.37 -12.51
C SER A 69 7.69 -20.81 -11.99
N ILE A 70 8.79 -20.22 -12.50
CA ILE A 70 10.14 -20.43 -11.97
C ILE A 70 10.34 -19.62 -10.68
N GLN A 71 10.07 -18.31 -10.75
CA GLN A 71 10.19 -17.39 -9.63
C GLN A 71 9.30 -16.15 -9.87
N GLY A 72 8.44 -15.83 -8.92
CA GLY A 72 7.65 -14.61 -8.93
C GLY A 72 8.52 -13.38 -8.72
N ALA A 73 8.82 -12.66 -9.79
CA ALA A 73 9.64 -11.45 -9.76
C ALA A 73 9.38 -10.61 -11.02
N CYS A 74 9.31 -9.30 -10.88
CA CYS A 74 9.09 -8.35 -11.98
C CYS A 74 9.72 -7.00 -11.62
N VAL A 75 10.86 -6.67 -12.23
CA VAL A 75 11.60 -5.43 -11.94
C VAL A 75 10.82 -4.21 -12.43
N GLU A 76 10.12 -4.31 -13.56
CA GLU A 76 9.24 -3.25 -14.06
C GLU A 76 8.21 -2.82 -13.01
N ASN A 77 7.53 -3.78 -12.37
CA ASN A 77 6.56 -3.49 -11.30
C ASN A 77 7.21 -2.86 -10.05
N VAL A 78 8.44 -3.28 -9.70
CA VAL A 78 9.19 -2.68 -8.59
C VAL A 78 9.45 -1.21 -8.88
N LEU A 79 10.04 -0.88 -10.03
CA LEU A 79 10.35 0.50 -10.41
C LEU A 79 9.09 1.36 -10.53
N ASP A 80 8.05 0.87 -11.21
CA ASP A 80 6.78 1.58 -11.38
C ASP A 80 6.12 1.94 -10.06
N SER A 81 6.07 0.98 -9.14
CA SER A 81 5.42 1.15 -7.85
C SER A 81 6.24 2.04 -6.90
N VAL A 82 7.57 1.88 -6.88
CA VAL A 82 8.48 2.69 -6.08
C VAL A 82 8.42 4.14 -6.51
N ILE A 83 8.50 4.46 -7.81
CA ILE A 83 8.41 5.83 -8.31
C ILE A 83 7.10 6.49 -7.84
N LYS A 84 5.97 5.80 -8.00
CA LYS A 84 4.66 6.28 -7.52
C LYS A 84 4.61 6.42 -5.99
N ALA A 85 5.30 5.57 -5.24
CA ALA A 85 5.36 5.67 -3.79
C ALA A 85 6.21 6.85 -3.31
N LEU A 86 7.37 7.09 -3.94
CA LEU A 86 8.26 8.20 -3.62
C LEU A 86 7.65 9.55 -4.01
N ALA A 87 6.97 9.63 -5.17
CA ALA A 87 6.28 10.85 -5.60
C ALA A 87 5.16 11.30 -4.63
N ARG A 88 4.57 10.37 -3.87
CA ARG A 88 3.50 10.66 -2.90
C ARG A 88 4.00 11.23 -1.58
N ASP A 89 5.26 11.02 -1.23
CA ASP A 89 5.84 11.52 0.03
C ASP A 89 7.35 11.77 -0.14
N PRO A 90 7.80 13.05 -0.13
CA PRO A 90 9.20 13.41 -0.35
C PRO A 90 10.13 12.92 0.77
N ASN A 91 9.61 12.48 1.92
CA ASN A 91 10.42 11.94 3.00
C ASN A 91 10.81 10.47 2.78
N ARG A 92 10.12 9.77 1.88
CA ARG A 92 10.42 8.36 1.57
C ARG A 92 11.76 8.26 0.84
N LYS A 93 12.39 7.10 0.99
CA LYS A 93 13.71 6.78 0.43
C LYS A 93 13.67 5.38 -0.15
N PHE A 94 14.46 5.17 -1.18
CA PHE A 94 14.70 3.87 -1.78
C PHE A 94 16.10 3.90 -2.40
N VAL A 95 16.83 2.78 -2.31
CA VAL A 95 18.12 2.62 -3.00
C VAL A 95 18.02 1.52 -4.04
N PHE A 96 18.69 1.71 -5.16
CA PHE A 96 18.69 0.82 -6.31
C PHE A 96 20.11 0.70 -6.84
N ALA A 97 20.54 -0.49 -7.25
CA ALA A 97 21.95 -0.76 -7.57
C ALA A 97 22.18 -1.16 -9.04
N GLU A 98 21.28 -1.92 -9.65
CA GLU A 98 21.53 -2.62 -10.91
C GLU A 98 21.12 -1.78 -12.15
N MET A 99 22.09 -1.11 -12.79
CA MET A 99 21.87 -0.19 -13.93
C MET A 99 21.83 -0.84 -15.32
N VAL A 100 21.83 -2.18 -15.37
CA VAL A 100 22.06 -3.01 -16.56
C VAL A 100 20.78 -3.58 -17.14
#